data_AF-A0A2G5TE88-F1
#
_entry.id   AF-A0A2G5TE88-F1
#
_cell.length_a   1.000
_cell.length_b   1.000
_cell.length_c   1.000
_cell.angle_alpha   90.00
_cell.angle_beta   90.00
_cell.angle_gamma   90.00
#
_symmetry.space_group_name_H-M   'P 1'
#
loop_
_entity.id
_entity.type
_entity.pdbx_description
1 polymer ?
#
loop_
_entity_poly.entity_id
_entity_poly.type
_entity_poly.pdbx_seq_one_letter_code
_entity_poly.pdbx_strand_id
1 'polypeptide(L)'
;MFREVAEQSYNLDTRITDYVAYTFTALPTIFIYIPTIIVFITPLLNLEIGPWGNIAIVTIHLYPGTDPLILLILISDFRGALIKTPQKILNATNSVIQKSTTIL
;
A
#
# COMPACT_ATOMS: atom_id res chain seq x y z
N MET A 1 -32.81 -5.26 -13.48
CA MET A 1 -31.85 -6.39 -13.53
C MET A 1 -30.49 -6.02 -14.12
N PHE A 2 -30.20 -6.09 -15.44
CA PHE A 2 -28.82 -5.81 -15.94
C PHE A 2 -28.31 -4.38 -15.69
N ARG A 3 -29.18 -3.36 -15.85
CA ARG A 3 -28.82 -1.96 -15.57
C ARG A 3 -28.57 -1.71 -14.08
N GLU A 4 -29.31 -2.43 -13.24
CA GLU A 4 -29.29 -2.34 -11.78
C GLU A 4 -28.00 -2.98 -11.21
N VAL A 5 -27.59 -4.12 -11.77
CA VAL A 5 -26.29 -4.75 -11.44
C VAL A 5 -25.13 -3.86 -11.89
N ALA A 6 -25.20 -3.26 -13.08
CA ALA A 6 -24.17 -2.35 -13.57
C ALA A 6 -24.04 -1.09 -12.69
N GLU A 7 -25.17 -0.53 -12.26
CA GLU A 7 -25.22 0.63 -11.37
C GLU A 7 -24.70 0.28 -9.96
N GLN A 8 -24.97 -0.93 -9.47
CA GLN A 8 -24.45 -1.42 -8.20
C GLN A 8 -22.93 -1.66 -8.24
N SER A 9 -22.40 -2.21 -9.34
CA SER A 9 -20.96 -2.36 -9.55
C SER A 9 -20.26 -1.00 -9.63
N TYR A 10 -20.82 -0.06 -10.40
CA TYR A 10 -20.28 1.29 -10.54
C TYR A 10 -20.21 2.06 -9.20
N ASN A 11 -21.28 1.97 -8.40
CA ASN A 11 -21.32 2.60 -7.08
C ASN A 11 -20.34 1.93 -6.09
N LEU A 12 -20.08 0.63 -6.22
CA LEU A 12 -19.11 -0.07 -5.38
C LEU A 12 -17.68 0.36 -5.70
N ASP A 13 -17.34 0.47 -6.98
CA ASP A 13 -16.01 0.92 -7.44
C ASP A 13 -15.70 2.35 -7.00
N THR A 14 -16.70 3.23 -7.10
CA THR A 14 -16.60 4.63 -6.64
C THR A 14 -16.37 4.70 -5.13
N ARG A 15 -17.13 3.92 -4.34
CA ARG A 15 -16.98 3.88 -2.87
C ARG A 15 -15.63 3.34 -2.41
N ILE A 16 -15.10 2.32 -3.09
CA ILE A 16 -13.76 1.80 -2.81
C ILE A 16 -12.72 2.88 -3.11
N THR A 17 -12.85 3.57 -4.24
CA THR A 17 -11.93 4.63 -4.66
C THR A 17 -11.92 5.80 -3.67
N ASP A 18 -13.10 6.25 -3.22
CA ASP A 18 -13.20 7.32 -2.22
C ASP A 18 -12.63 6.91 -0.86
N TYR A 19 -12.89 5.67 -0.43
CA TYR A 19 -12.35 5.15 0.83
C TYR A 19 -10.83 4.99 0.78
N VAL A 20 -10.30 4.51 -0.35
CA VAL A 20 -8.86 4.49 -0.65
C VAL A 20 -8.33 5.93 -0.56
N ALA A 21 -8.85 6.87 -1.36
CA ALA A 21 -8.38 8.25 -1.39
C ALA A 21 -8.36 8.91 0.01
N TYR A 22 -9.40 8.72 0.82
CA TYR A 22 -9.47 9.24 2.17
C TYR A 22 -8.40 8.63 3.09
N THR A 23 -8.23 7.31 3.05
CA THR A 23 -7.23 6.60 3.87
C THR A 23 -5.80 7.00 3.46
N PHE A 24 -5.56 7.13 2.16
CA PHE A 24 -4.28 7.52 1.56
C PHE A 24 -3.89 8.96 1.83
N THR A 25 -4.86 9.87 2.02
CA THR A 25 -4.57 11.28 2.29
C THR A 25 -4.49 11.57 3.79
N ALA A 26 -5.35 10.95 4.59
CA ALA A 26 -5.40 11.17 6.04
C ALA A 26 -4.17 10.59 6.77
N LEU A 27 -3.72 9.38 6.41
CA LEU A 27 -2.59 8.74 7.08
C LEU A 27 -1.28 9.51 6.93
N PRO A 28 -0.80 9.86 5.73
CA PRO A 28 0.41 10.66 5.61
C PRO A 28 0.28 12.05 6.23
N THR A 29 -0.91 12.68 6.19
CA THR A 29 -1.14 13.97 6.85
C THR A 29 -0.79 13.93 8.34
N ILE A 30 -1.26 12.90 9.05
CA ILE A 30 -1.03 12.79 10.49
C ILE A 30 0.38 12.28 10.80
N PHE A 31 0.82 11.22 10.11
CA PHE A 31 2.05 10.53 10.46
C PHE A 31 3.31 11.12 9.85
N ILE A 32 3.20 11.96 8.81
CA ILE A 32 4.37 12.49 8.09
C ILE A 32 4.36 14.00 8.05
N TYR A 33 3.26 14.63 7.63
CA TYR A 33 3.24 16.09 7.50
C TYR A 33 3.34 16.80 8.86
N ILE A 34 2.62 16.33 9.88
CA ILE A 34 2.75 16.89 11.25
C ILE A 34 4.18 16.77 11.80
N PRO A 35 4.81 15.58 11.87
CA PRO A 35 6.19 15.48 12.37
C PRO A 35 7.21 16.21 11.49
N THR A 36 7.01 16.28 10.18
CA THR A 36 7.86 17.08 9.28
C THR A 36 7.79 18.56 9.62
N ILE A 37 6.58 19.10 9.83
CA ILE A 37 6.37 20.50 10.22
C ILE A 37 7.02 20.77 11.57
N ILE A 38 6.89 19.87 12.55
CA ILE A 38 7.53 20.01 13.86
C ILE A 38 9.05 20.09 13.72
N VAL A 39 9.66 19.17 12.96
CA VAL A 39 11.12 19.16 12.73
C VAL A 39 11.59 20.41 11.99
N PHE A 40 10.78 20.97 11.09
CA PHE A 40 11.11 22.20 10.35
C PHE A 40 10.94 23.48 11.18
N ILE A 41 9.90 23.56 12.02
CA ILE A 41 9.63 24.74 12.86
C ILE A 41 10.62 24.83 14.03
N THR A 42 11.01 23.69 14.58
CA THR A 42 11.91 23.65 15.73
C THR A 42 13.19 24.48 15.54
N PRO A 43 14.01 24.29 14.49
CA PRO A 43 15.23 25.08 14.29
C PRO A 43 14.93 26.58 14.09
N LEU A 44 13.74 26.95 13.62
CA LEU A 44 13.33 28.36 13.48
C LEU A 44 13.00 29.02 14.83
N LEU A 45 12.61 28.24 15.83
CA LEU A 45 12.29 28.71 17.18
C LEU A 45 13.45 28.55 18.17
N ASN A 46 14.64 28.11 17.71
CA ASN A 46 15.77 27.71 18.57
C ASN A 46 15.36 26.70 19.66
N LEU A 47 14.41 25.81 19.35
CA LEU A 47 14.02 24.74 20.25
C LEU A 47 14.98 23.55 20.08
N GLU A 48 15.32 22.88 21.17
CA GLU A 48 16.09 21.64 21.12
C GLU A 48 15.14 20.45 21.31
N ILE A 49 14.80 19.75 20.22
CA ILE A 49 13.94 18.54 20.28
C ILE A 49 14.68 17.35 20.91
N GLY A 50 16.01 17.40 20.95
CA GLY A 50 16.83 16.28 21.42
C GLY A 50 16.50 14.96 20.68
N PRO A 51 16.47 13.81 21.38
CA PRO A 51 16.22 12.49 20.78
C PRO A 51 14.85 12.35 20.10
N TRP A 52 13.88 13.19 20.43
CA TRP A 52 12.54 13.14 19.84
C TRP A 52 12.53 13.50 18.35
N GLY A 53 13.53 14.26 17.88
CA GLY A 53 13.73 14.51 16.45
C GLY A 53 13.98 13.24 15.65
N ASN A 54 14.64 12.23 16.25
CA ASN A 54 14.91 10.96 15.58
C ASN A 54 13.61 10.17 15.32
N ILE A 55 12.63 10.27 16.22
CA ILE A 55 11.33 9.60 16.04
C ILE A 55 10.59 10.19 14.84
N ALA A 56 10.61 11.52 14.70
CA ALA A 56 10.02 12.19 13.53
C ALA A 56 10.71 11.74 12.23
N ILE A 57 12.03 11.66 12.21
CA ILE A 57 12.80 11.19 11.04
C ILE A 57 12.46 9.74 10.68
N VAL A 58 12.39 8.83 11.66
CA VAL A 58 12.02 7.42 11.43
C VAL A 58 10.61 7.31 10.84
N THR A 59 9.67 8.10 11.35
CA THR A 59 8.28 8.09 10.88
C THR A 59 8.17 8.58 9.43
N ILE A 60 8.96 9.60 9.06
CA ILE A 60 9.04 10.09 7.67
C ILE A 60 9.59 9.01 6.73
N HIS A 61 10.63 8.27 7.16
CA HIS A 61 11.24 7.22 6.34
C HIS A 61 10.38 5.96 6.17
N LEU A 62 9.35 5.78 7.00
CA LEU A 62 8.38 4.68 6.86
C LEU A 62 7.39 4.91 5.72
N TYR A 63 7.25 6.14 5.22
CA TYR A 63 6.27 6.48 4.18
C TYR A 63 6.37 5.63 2.91
N PRO A 64 7.56 5.45 2.30
CA PRO A 64 7.66 4.76 1.01
C PRO A 64 7.20 3.30 1.09
N GLY A 65 7.28 2.68 2.27
CA GLY A 65 6.77 1.33 2.51
C GLY A 65 5.30 1.29 2.90
N THR A 66 4.81 2.32 3.60
CA THR A 66 3.44 2.37 4.13
C THR A 66 2.40 2.58 3.02
N ASP A 67 2.71 3.44 2.05
CA ASP A 67 1.84 3.74 0.90
C ASP A 67 1.45 2.48 0.09
N PRO A 68 2.39 1.66 -0.42
CA PRO A 68 2.04 0.42 -1.10
C PRO A 68 1.41 -0.63 -0.18
N LEU A 69 1.75 -0.66 1.12
CA LEU A 69 1.14 -1.58 2.09
C LEU A 69 -0.36 -1.33 2.25
N ILE A 70 -0.80 -0.07 2.31
CA ILE A 70 -2.22 0.26 2.43
C ILE A 70 -2.97 -0.18 1.16
N LEU A 71 -2.42 0.03 -0.04
CA LEU A 71 -3.06 -0.35 -1.31
C LEU A 71 -3.28 -1.86 -1.33
N LEU A 72 -2.26 -2.57 -0.87
CA LEU A 72 -2.17 -4.01 -0.83
C LEU A 72 -3.15 -4.61 0.20
N ILE A 73 -3.38 -3.96 1.35
CA ILE A 73 -4.39 -4.41 2.33
C ILE A 73 -5.81 -4.12 1.84
N LEU A 74 -6.01 -2.94 1.23
CA LEU A 74 -7.32 -2.38 0.97
C LEU A 74 -7.97 -2.92 -0.30
N ILE A 75 -7.18 -3.13 -1.36
CA ILE A 75 -7.70 -3.58 -2.64
C ILE A 75 -7.54 -5.11 -2.72
N SER A 76 -8.66 -5.81 -2.74
CA SER A 76 -8.71 -7.28 -2.78
C SER A 76 -7.96 -7.88 -3.96
N ASP A 77 -7.93 -7.18 -5.09
CA ASP A 77 -7.29 -7.64 -6.32
C ASP A 77 -5.77 -7.64 -6.20
N PHE A 78 -5.18 -6.66 -5.49
CA PHE A 78 -3.75 -6.66 -5.19
C PHE A 78 -3.36 -7.84 -4.29
N ARG A 79 -4.16 -8.17 -3.28
CA ARG A 79 -3.94 -9.37 -2.44
C ARG A 79 -4.03 -10.65 -3.27
N GLY A 80 -5.03 -10.71 -4.15
CA GLY A 80 -5.21 -11.83 -5.07
C GLY A 80 -4.01 -12.00 -5.99
N ALA A 81 -3.47 -10.90 -6.53
CA ALA A 81 -2.29 -10.91 -7.39
C ALA A 81 -1.04 -11.43 -6.67
N LEU A 82 -0.84 -11.07 -5.40
CA LEU A 82 0.30 -11.56 -4.61
C LEU A 82 0.30 -13.06 -4.37
N ILE A 83 -0.86 -13.69 -4.30
CA ILE A 83 -0.98 -15.13 -4.06
C ILE A 83 -0.98 -15.90 -5.40
N LYS A 84 -1.74 -15.39 -6.38
CA LYS A 84 -1.94 -16.08 -7.66
C LYS A 84 -0.71 -16.04 -8.57
N THR A 85 0.07 -14.95 -8.52
CA THR A 85 1.23 -14.78 -9.41
C THR A 85 2.36 -15.76 -9.07
N PRO A 86 2.80 -15.89 -7.79
CA PRO A 86 3.81 -16.89 -7.42
C PRO A 86 3.34 -18.32 -7.67
N GLN A 87 2.07 -18.63 -7.38
CA GLN A 87 1.51 -19.96 -7.64
C GLN A 87 1.54 -20.33 -9.12
N LYS A 88 1.18 -19.40 -10.03
CA LYS A 88 1.28 -19.63 -11.47
C LYS A 88 2.71 -19.89 -11.91
N ILE A 89 3.67 -19.11 -11.40
CA ILE A 89 5.10 -19.27 -11.73
C ILE A 89 5.60 -20.65 -11.24
N LEU A 90 5.30 -21.02 -9.99
CA LEU A 90 5.67 -22.32 -9.43
C LEU A 90 5.09 -23.48 -10.24
N ASN A 91 3.80 -23.41 -10.58
CA ASN A 91 3.13 -24.46 -11.35
C ASN A 91 3.67 -24.59 -12.77
N ALA A 92 3.99 -23.46 -13.43
CA ALA A 92 4.60 -23.45 -14.75
C ALA A 92 5.99 -24.11 -14.72
N THR A 93 6.83 -23.73 -13.75
CA THR A 93 8.16 -24.34 -13.55
C THR A 93 8.07 -25.85 -13.33
N ASN A 94 7.15 -26.31 -12.48
CA ASN A 94 6.94 -27.74 -12.22
C ASN A 94 6.53 -28.51 -13.49
N SER A 95 5.69 -27.92 -14.35
CA SER A 95 5.26 -28.55 -15.60
C SER A 95 6.39 -28.70 -16.64
N VAL A 96 7.31 -27.73 -16.71
CA VAL A 96 8.48 -27.79 -17.60
C VAL A 96 9.45 -28.87 -17.14
N ILE A 97 9.71 -28.94 -15.83
CA ILE A 97 10.61 -29.94 -15.25
C ILE A 97 10.09 -31.37 -15.50
N GLN A 98 8.81 -31.64 -15.23
CA GLN A 98 8.21 -32.95 -15.51
C GLN A 98 8.34 -33.35 -16.98
N LYS A 99 8.06 -32.42 -17.89
CA LYS A 99 8.12 -32.69 -19.33
C LYS A 99 9.53 -33.05 -19.79
N SER A 100 10.58 -32.45 -19.22
CA SER A 100 11.97 -32.81 -19.53
C SER A 100 12.41 -34.15 -18.93
N THR A 101 11.92 -34.51 -17.74
CA THR A 101 12.28 -35.79 -17.08
C THR A 101 11.65 -37.00 -17.77
N THR A 102 10.49 -36.86 -18.42
CA THR A 102 9.83 -37.98 -19.15
C THR A 102 10.46 -38.25 -20.53
N ILE A 103 11.37 -37.39 -21.02
CA ILE A 103 12.02 -37.53 -22.34
C ILE A 103 13.43 -38.15 -22.21
N LEU A 104 13.88 -38.46 -20.99
CA LEU A 104 15.07 -39.27 -20.71
C LEU A 104 14.65 -40.72 -20.39
#